data_AF-A0A7X1CXK2-F1
#
_entry.id   AF-A0A7X1CXK2-F1
#
_cell.length_a   1.000
_cell.length_b   1.000
_cell.length_c   1.000
_cell.angle_alpha   90.00
_cell.angle_beta   90.00
_cell.angle_gamma   90.00
#
_symmetry.space_group_name_H-M   'P 1'
#
loop_
_entity.id
_entity.type
_entity.pdbx_description
1 polymer ?
#
loop_
_entity_poly.entity_id
_entity_poly.type
_entity_poly.pdbx_seq_one_letter_code
_entity_poly.pdbx_strand_id
1 'polypeptide(L)'
;MDKLDLLKEQYLVILKEMTRYGSSSNRPQIRQIKNILEFIDDVKNGEITDEVFEELRRMNDSLYPPHGGLGEFYIWADDFDERMKLNEPLDKARDFTWNTLNA
;
A
#
# COMPACT_ATOMS: atom_id res chain seq x y z
N MET A 1 10.39 6.95 -14.98
CA MET A 1 9.62 5.89 -14.33
C MET A 1 8.16 6.30 -14.41
N ASP A 2 7.30 5.42 -14.91
CA ASP A 2 5.88 5.76 -15.09
C ASP A 2 5.12 5.73 -13.75
N LYS A 3 3.89 6.24 -13.76
CA LYS A 3 3.02 6.36 -12.56
C LYS A 3 2.74 4.98 -11.94
N LEU A 4 2.61 3.94 -12.76
CA LEU A 4 2.31 2.58 -12.33
C LEU A 4 3.51 1.92 -11.65
N ASP A 5 4.72 2.15 -12.16
CA ASP A 5 5.97 1.72 -11.55
C ASP A 5 6.16 2.34 -10.16
N LEU A 6 5.93 3.65 -10.03
CA LEU A 6 6.01 4.35 -8.75
C LEU A 6 5.01 3.78 -7.73
N LEU A 7 3.76 3.51 -8.16
CA LEU A 7 2.76 2.84 -7.32
C LEU A 7 3.25 1.46 -6.87
N LYS A 8 3.80 0.67 -7.78
CA LYS A 8 4.34 -0.66 -7.47
C LYS A 8 5.42 -0.59 -6.38
N GLU A 9 6.35 0.35 -6.50
CA GLU A 9 7.39 0.57 -5.49
C GLU A 9 6.79 0.89 -4.12
N GLN A 10 5.77 1.75 -4.05
CA GLN A 10 5.12 2.07 -2.78
C GLN A 10 4.39 0.88 -2.17
N TYR A 11 3.68 0.08 -2.97
CA TYR A 11 3.04 -1.14 -2.47
C TYR A 11 4.05 -2.18 -2.00
N LEU A 12 5.23 -2.26 -2.60
CA LEU A 12 6.32 -3.12 -2.12
C LEU A 12 6.86 -2.64 -0.76
N VAL A 13 6.97 -1.33 -0.54
CA VAL A 13 7.33 -0.77 0.77
C VAL A 13 6.28 -1.16 1.82
N ILE A 14 4.99 -0.94 1.53
CA ILE A 14 3.92 -1.28 2.46
C ILE A 14 3.92 -2.79 2.76
N LEU A 15 4.02 -3.64 1.74
CA LEU A 15 4.06 -5.10 1.90
C LEU A 15 5.22 -5.53 2.79
N LYS A 16 6.41 -4.99 2.55
CA LYS A 16 7.62 -5.30 3.32
C LYS A 16 7.43 -4.97 4.79
N GLU A 17 6.99 -3.75 5.10
CA GLU A 17 6.86 -3.32 6.49
C GLU A 17 5.69 -4.02 7.21
N MET A 18 4.55 -4.26 6.53
CA MET A 18 3.46 -5.07 7.09
C MET A 18 3.85 -6.52 7.31
N THR A 19 4.69 -7.11 6.44
CA THR A 19 5.17 -8.49 6.63
C THR A 19 6.14 -8.57 7.80
N ARG A 20 6.94 -7.52 8.01
CA ARG A 20 7.97 -7.48 9.06
C ARG A 20 7.39 -7.20 10.45
N TYR A 21 6.45 -6.27 10.55
CA TYR A 21 5.94 -5.76 11.83
C TYR A 21 4.46 -6.06 12.07
N GLY A 22 3.73 -6.50 11.06
CA GLY A 22 2.34 -6.90 11.19
C GLY A 22 2.14 -8.23 11.91
N SER A 23 0.90 -8.45 12.30
CA SER A 23 0.46 -9.68 12.97
C SER A 23 -0.49 -10.49 12.08
N SER A 24 -1.03 -11.59 12.62
CA SER A 24 -2.05 -12.39 11.94
C SER A 24 -3.31 -11.58 11.59
N SER A 25 -3.61 -10.49 12.31
CA SER A 25 -4.73 -9.60 11.99
C SER A 25 -4.56 -8.84 10.68
N ASN A 26 -3.31 -8.64 10.22
CA ASN A 26 -2.99 -7.90 9.00
C ASN A 26 -2.97 -8.79 7.74
N ARG A 27 -3.22 -10.10 7.88
CA ARG A 27 -3.22 -11.05 6.74
C ARG A 27 -4.16 -10.64 5.58
N PRO A 28 -5.38 -10.13 5.82
CA PRO A 28 -6.25 -9.68 4.73
C PRO A 28 -5.61 -8.57 3.90
N GLN A 29 -4.98 -7.58 4.55
CA GLN A 29 -4.34 -6.44 3.89
C GLN A 29 -3.07 -6.89 3.15
N ILE A 30 -2.24 -7.73 3.77
CA ILE A 30 -1.06 -8.30 3.11
C ILE A 30 -1.46 -9.05 1.83
N ARG A 31 -2.52 -9.85 1.89
CA ARG A 31 -3.04 -10.54 0.70
C ARG A 31 -3.53 -9.55 -0.36
N GLN A 32 -4.26 -8.52 0.04
CA GLN A 32 -4.75 -7.53 -0.90
C GLN A 32 -3.63 -6.71 -1.56
N ILE A 33 -2.57 -6.37 -0.82
CA ILE A 33 -1.39 -5.71 -1.41
C ILE A 33 -0.72 -6.62 -2.44
N LYS A 34 -0.65 -7.93 -2.19
CA LYS A 34 -0.15 -8.89 -3.20
C LYS A 34 -1.04 -8.92 -4.44
N ASN A 35 -2.36 -8.93 -4.27
CA ASN A 35 -3.29 -8.86 -5.40
C ASN A 35 -3.08 -7.57 -6.22
N ILE A 36 -2.85 -6.43 -5.57
CA ILE A 36 -2.53 -5.15 -6.25
C ILE A 36 -1.23 -5.26 -7.04
N LEU A 37 -0.18 -5.84 -6.46
CA LEU A 37 1.10 -6.02 -7.13
C LEU A 37 0.98 -6.94 -8.35
N GLU A 38 0.24 -8.04 -8.23
CA GLU A 38 -0.08 -8.95 -9.33
C GLU A 38 -0.87 -8.24 -10.44
N PHE A 39 -1.92 -7.48 -10.07
CA PHE A 39 -2.69 -6.69 -11.03
C PHE A 39 -1.82 -5.68 -11.79
N ILE A 40 -0.93 -4.97 -11.09
CA ILE A 40 0.02 -4.04 -11.71
C ILE A 40 0.90 -4.78 -12.74
N ASP A 41 1.42 -5.95 -12.39
CA ASP A 41 2.27 -6.74 -13.29
C ASP A 41 1.52 -7.27 -14.51
N ASP A 42 0.25 -7.65 -14.34
CA ASP A 42 -0.60 -8.13 -15.43
C ASP A 42 -0.91 -7.01 -16.44
N VAL A 43 -1.28 -5.82 -15.96
CA VAL A 43 -1.64 -4.69 -16.85
C VAL A 43 -0.43 -4.03 -17.49
N LYS A 44 0.77 -4.15 -16.90
CA LYS A 44 1.99 -3.50 -17.40
C LYS A 44 2.41 -3.96 -18.80
N ASN A 45 2.00 -5.16 -19.21
CA ASN A 45 2.26 -5.68 -20.56
C ASN A 45 1.22 -5.23 -21.60
N GLY A 46 0.18 -4.50 -21.17
CA GLY A 46 -0.92 -4.01 -22.01
C GLY A 46 -0.99 -2.49 -22.11
N GLU A 47 -2.12 -2.00 -22.62
CA GLU A 47 -2.43 -0.57 -22.67
C GLU A 47 -2.88 -0.09 -21.28
N ILE A 48 -2.25 0.97 -20.78
CA ILE A 48 -2.61 1.57 -19.49
C ILE A 48 -3.70 2.62 -19.73
N THR A 49 -4.93 2.27 -19.38
CA THR A 49 -6.12 3.12 -19.52
C THR A 49 -6.55 3.72 -18.17
N ASP A 50 -7.49 4.66 -18.21
CA ASP A 50 -8.09 5.21 -16.98
C ASP A 50 -8.81 4.13 -16.15
N GLU A 51 -9.36 3.10 -16.80
CA GLU A 51 -10.02 1.97 -16.12
C GLU A 51 -9.05 1.18 -15.23
N VAL A 52 -7.77 1.11 -15.61
CA VAL A 52 -6.71 0.51 -14.78
C VAL A 52 -6.55 1.27 -13.47
N PHE A 53 -6.54 2.60 -13.53
CA PHE A 53 -6.41 3.43 -12.33
C PHE A 53 -7.67 3.41 -11.46
N GLU A 54 -8.85 3.32 -12.06
CA GLU A 54 -10.11 3.14 -11.32
C GLU A 54 -10.18 1.79 -10.58
N GLU A 55 -9.67 0.72 -11.19
CA GLU A 55 -9.57 -0.58 -10.49
C GLU A 55 -8.51 -0.53 -9.38
N LEU A 56 -7.34 0.05 -9.62
CA LEU A 56 -6.33 0.25 -8.58
C LEU A 56 -6.86 1.05 -7.40
N ARG A 57 -7.68 2.08 -7.66
CA ARG A 57 -8.34 2.86 -6.63
C ARG A 57 -9.29 1.99 -5.79
N ARG A 58 -10.17 1.20 -6.42
CA ARG A 58 -11.07 0.26 -5.71
C ARG A 58 -10.29 -0.75 -4.87
N MET A 59 -9.23 -1.32 -5.43
CA MET A 59 -8.37 -2.26 -4.72
C MET A 59 -7.66 -1.60 -3.54
N ASN A 60 -7.17 -0.37 -3.69
CA ASN A 60 -6.57 0.43 -2.63
C ASN A 60 -7.57 0.72 -1.51
N ASP A 61 -8.78 1.16 -1.84
CA ASP A 61 -9.80 1.49 -0.85
C ASP A 61 -10.15 0.30 0.06
N SER A 62 -10.11 -0.92 -0.48
CA SER A 62 -10.32 -2.14 0.30
C SER A 62 -9.23 -2.43 1.37
N LEU A 63 -8.08 -1.74 1.32
CA LEU A 63 -7.07 -1.78 2.37
C LEU A 63 -7.50 -1.01 3.63
N TYR A 64 -8.52 -0.15 3.52
CA TYR A 64 -8.98 0.77 4.57
C TYR A 64 -10.43 0.48 4.97
N PRO A 65 -10.73 -0.71 5.54
CA PRO A 65 -12.07 -0.99 6.05
C PRO A 65 -12.43 -0.06 7.22
N PRO A 66 -13.73 0.11 7.55
CA PRO A 66 -14.17 1.00 8.64
C PRO A 66 -13.56 0.72 10.02
N HIS A 67 -13.07 -0.50 10.26
CA HIS A 67 -12.41 -0.90 11.50
C HIS A 67 -11.14 -1.68 11.17
N GLY A 68 -9.97 -1.10 11.47
CA GLY A 68 -8.68 -1.75 11.26
C GLY A 68 -8.05 -1.52 9.87
N GLY A 69 -7.35 -2.56 9.41
CA GLY A 69 -6.63 -2.55 8.14
C GLY A 69 -5.43 -1.63 8.11
N LEU A 70 -5.14 -1.06 6.93
CA LEU A 70 -3.92 -0.27 6.73
C LEU A 70 -4.00 1.12 7.39
N GLY A 71 -5.20 1.66 7.57
CA GLY A 71 -5.41 2.96 8.24
C GLY A 71 -5.05 2.95 9.72
N GLU A 72 -5.15 1.79 10.38
CA GLU A 72 -4.82 1.60 11.80
C GLU A 72 -3.48 0.86 11.99
N PHE A 73 -2.76 0.54 10.91
CA PHE A 73 -1.48 -0.13 11.00
C PHE A 73 -0.36 0.87 11.27
N TYR A 74 0.26 0.74 12.44
CA TYR A 74 1.44 1.48 12.86
C TYR A 74 2.44 0.55 13.54
N ILE A 75 3.72 0.78 13.29
CA ILE A 75 4.80 0.06 13.95
C ILE A 75 4.97 0.65 15.34
N TRP A 76 4.83 -0.20 16.37
CA TRP A 76 5.06 0.22 17.75
C TRP A 76 6.53 0.09 18.13
N ALA A 77 7.08 1.15 18.73
CA ALA A 77 8.35 1.15 19.45
C ALA A 77 8.20 2.05 20.68
N ASP A 78 8.94 1.73 21.76
CA ASP A 78 8.83 2.45 23.03
C ASP A 78 9.45 3.85 22.93
N ASP A 79 10.57 3.98 22.23
CA ASP A 79 11.18 5.28 21.93
C ASP A 79 10.40 6.04 20.86
N PHE A 80 10.13 7.31 21.12
CA PHE A 80 9.34 8.15 20.22
C PHE A 80 10.05 8.38 18.88
N ASP A 81 11.35 8.70 18.91
CA ASP A 81 12.11 9.02 17.70
C ASP A 81 12.29 7.77 16.84
N GLU A 82 12.52 6.61 17.45
CA GLU A 82 12.53 5.33 16.78
C GLU A 82 11.18 5.01 16.13
N ARG A 83 10.08 5.18 16.87
CA ARG A 83 8.73 4.96 16.33
C ARG A 83 8.44 5.85 15.12
N MET A 84 8.82 7.12 15.17
CA MET A 84 8.68 8.04 14.03
C MET A 84 9.49 7.57 12.83
N LYS A 85 10.77 7.20 13.04
CA LYS A 85 11.65 6.70 11.97
C LYS A 85 11.14 5.41 11.33
N LEU A 86 10.56 4.50 12.14
CA LEU A 86 10.02 3.24 11.65
C LEU A 86 8.75 3.44 10.80
N ASN A 87 7.88 4.38 11.17
CA ASN A 87 6.63 4.62 10.46
C ASN A 87 6.80 5.54 9.23
N GLU A 88 7.83 6.37 9.17
CA GLU A 88 8.04 7.32 8.05
C GLU A 88 7.98 6.68 6.65
N PRO A 89 8.57 5.49 6.38
CA PRO A 89 8.43 4.84 5.07
C PRO A 89 6.99 4.42 4.74
N LEU A 90 6.24 3.95 5.74
CA LEU A 90 4.83 3.57 5.58
C LEU A 90 3.97 4.79 5.31
N ASP A 91 4.17 5.86 6.08
CA ASP A 91 3.42 7.10 5.94
C ASP A 91 3.62 7.69 4.53
N LYS A 92 4.87 7.80 4.07
CA LYS A 92 5.19 8.28 2.72
C LYS A 92 4.57 7.41 1.62
N ALA A 93 4.63 6.09 1.77
CA ALA A 93 4.07 5.17 0.79
C ALA A 93 2.54 5.28 0.72
N ARG A 94 1.84 5.35 1.86
CA ARG A 94 0.38 5.55 1.91
C ARG A 94 -0.05 6.89 1.32
N ASP A 95 0.65 7.97 1.69
CA ASP A 95 0.34 9.31 1.17
C ASP A 95 0.54 9.35 -0.35
N PHE A 96 1.61 8.72 -0.83
CA PHE A 96 1.86 8.63 -2.26
C PHE A 96 0.77 7.82 -2.98
N THR A 97 0.40 6.62 -2.50
CA THR A 97 -0.65 5.83 -3.17
C THR A 97 -1.99 6.56 -3.16
N TRP A 98 -2.35 7.17 -2.02
CA TRP A 98 -3.59 7.95 -1.90
C TRP A 98 -3.64 9.12 -2.88
N ASN A 99 -2.61 9.98 -2.86
CA ASN A 99 -2.55 11.15 -3.73
C ASN A 99 -2.51 10.74 -5.20
N THR A 100 -1.79 9.67 -5.54
CA THR A 100 -1.65 9.22 -6.92
C THR A 100 -2.96 8.67 -7.50
N LEU A 101 -3.80 8.03 -6.68
CA LEU A 101 -5.06 7.41 -7.09
C LEU A 101 -6.29 8.34 -6.93
N ASN A 102 -6.17 9.44 -6.21
CA ASN A 102 -7.27 10.40 -5.96
C ASN A 102 -6.99 11.84 -6.44
N ALA A 103 -5.84 12.10 -7.07
CA ALA A 103 -5.52 13.38 -7.70
C ALA A 103 -6.23 13.62 -9.04
#